data_AF-A0A3A0E300-F1
#
_entry.id   AF-A0A3A0E300-F1
#
_cell.length_a   1.000
_cell.length_b   1.000
_cell.length_c   1.000
_cell.angle_alpha   90.00
_cell.angle_beta   90.00
_cell.angle_gamma   90.00
#
_symmetry.space_group_name_H-M   'P 1'
#
loop_
_entity.id
_entity.type
_entity.pdbx_description
1 polymer ?
#
loop_
_entity_poly.entity_id
_entity_poly.type
_entity_poly.pdbx_seq_one_letter_code
_entity_poly.pdbx_strand_id
1 'polypeptide(L)'
;MSLTAKEVRERGDRLRALAEELKGKPCEWGVDDCSMLPARWVSEITGKAFDWPDYSSKEEAVEQIEAWGGLINIWNHVAAKIGIKVRVGVPEIGDVGIIQTVQGPVGGIFLPGQVIMRRAEMGVRIHGVPSSTVRRVEGEVREIPLLLRVWQV
;
A
#
# COMPACT_ATOMS: atom_id res chain seq x y z
N MET A 1 16.99 -9.49 -4.34
CA MET A 1 17.34 -9.65 -5.77
C MET A 1 16.43 -8.73 -6.56
N SER A 2 16.93 -8.08 -7.60
CA SER A 2 16.10 -7.22 -8.46
C SER A 2 15.38 -8.07 -9.50
N LEU A 3 14.16 -7.67 -9.84
CA LEU A 3 13.34 -8.35 -10.85
C LEU A 3 13.99 -8.33 -12.24
N THR A 4 13.82 -9.41 -12.98
CA THR A 4 14.15 -9.49 -14.41
C THR A 4 13.16 -8.69 -15.24
N ALA A 5 13.54 -8.34 -16.48
CA ALA A 5 12.65 -7.63 -17.42
C ALA A 5 11.35 -8.39 -17.70
N LYS A 6 11.40 -9.73 -17.72
CA LYS A 6 10.23 -10.58 -17.89
C LYS A 6 9.28 -10.46 -16.69
N GLU A 7 9.80 -10.58 -15.47
CA GLU A 7 9.00 -10.45 -14.24
C GLU A 7 8.40 -9.05 -14.09
N VAL A 8 9.14 -8.01 -14.45
CA VAL A 8 8.64 -6.62 -14.48
C VAL A 8 7.43 -6.51 -15.41
N ARG A 9 7.51 -7.08 -16.61
CA ARG A 9 6.40 -7.07 -17.57
C ARG A 9 5.20 -7.85 -17.05
N GLU A 10 5.41 -9.06 -16.55
CA GLU A 10 4.34 -9.92 -16.02
C GLU A 10 3.61 -9.26 -14.83
N ARG A 11 4.36 -8.67 -13.89
CA ARG A 11 3.76 -7.90 -12.79
C ARG A 11 2.98 -6.69 -13.30
N GLY A 12 3.53 -5.97 -14.27
CA GLY A 12 2.86 -4.81 -14.88
C GLY A 12 1.55 -5.18 -15.56
N ASP A 13 1.51 -6.27 -16.30
CA ASP A 13 0.30 -6.75 -16.97
C ASP A 13 -0.76 -7.21 -15.96
N ARG A 14 -0.35 -7.90 -14.88
CA ARG A 14 -1.25 -8.27 -13.77
C ARG A 14 -1.83 -7.07 -13.04
N LEU A 15 -1.00 -6.07 -12.70
CA LEU A 15 -1.45 -4.86 -12.01
C LEU A 15 -2.36 -4.01 -12.89
N ARG A 16 -2.12 -3.99 -14.21
CA ARG A 16 -3.04 -3.35 -15.16
C ARG A 16 -4.39 -4.07 -15.20
N ALA A 17 -4.39 -5.40 -15.24
CA ALA A 17 -5.61 -6.19 -15.23
C ALA A 17 -6.42 -5.96 -13.93
N LEU A 18 -5.74 -5.93 -12.78
CA LEU A 18 -6.35 -5.61 -11.48
C LEU A 18 -6.98 -4.21 -11.46
N ALA A 19 -6.29 -3.21 -12.01
CA ALA A 19 -6.82 -1.85 -12.09
C ALA A 19 -8.09 -1.76 -12.95
N GLU A 20 -8.13 -2.46 -14.09
CA GLU A 20 -9.32 -2.53 -14.95
C GLU A 20 -10.44 -3.34 -14.29
N GLU A 21 -10.13 -4.43 -13.59
CA GLU A 21 -11.12 -5.22 -12.84
C GLU A 21 -11.85 -4.37 -11.80
N LEU A 22 -11.15 -3.51 -11.08
CA LEU A 22 -11.70 -2.67 -10.02
C LEU A 22 -12.32 -1.36 -10.54
N LYS A 23 -12.16 -1.06 -11.82
CA LYS A 23 -12.60 0.21 -12.40
C LYS A 23 -14.11 0.41 -12.22
N GLY A 24 -14.47 1.53 -11.60
CA GLY A 24 -15.88 1.88 -11.34
C GLY A 24 -16.55 1.04 -10.25
N LYS A 25 -15.83 0.15 -9.55
CA LYS A 25 -16.39 -0.66 -8.46
C LYS A 25 -16.22 0.04 -7.09
N PRO A 26 -17.24 -0.03 -6.21
CA PRO A 26 -17.14 0.49 -4.85
C PRO A 26 -16.15 -0.33 -4.03
N CYS A 27 -15.44 0.33 -3.12
CA CYS A 27 -14.56 -0.29 -2.13
C CYS A 27 -15.37 -1.04 -1.08
N GLU A 28 -14.89 -2.21 -0.68
CA GLU A 28 -15.43 -3.00 0.42
C GLU A 28 -14.39 -3.08 1.55
N TRP A 29 -14.74 -2.51 2.71
CA TRP A 29 -13.87 -2.47 3.88
C TRP A 29 -13.68 -3.88 4.45
N GLY A 30 -12.43 -4.24 4.73
CA GLY A 30 -12.06 -5.59 5.18
C GLY A 30 -11.90 -6.60 4.04
N VAL A 31 -12.18 -6.21 2.78
CA VAL A 31 -12.08 -7.10 1.63
C VAL A 31 -11.09 -6.59 0.57
N ASP A 32 -11.23 -5.34 0.13
CA ASP A 32 -10.39 -4.80 -0.95
C ASP A 32 -9.93 -3.36 -0.76
N ASP A 33 -10.01 -2.83 0.47
CA ASP A 33 -9.59 -1.47 0.81
C ASP A 33 -8.07 -1.21 0.66
N CYS A 34 -7.64 -0.02 1.08
CA CYS A 34 -6.25 0.42 0.91
C CYS A 34 -5.21 -0.46 1.62
N SER A 35 -5.61 -1.28 2.60
CA SER A 35 -4.77 -2.28 3.24
C SER A 35 -5.00 -3.66 2.64
N MET A 36 -6.25 -4.02 2.36
CA MET A 36 -6.62 -5.37 1.93
C MET A 36 -6.24 -5.67 0.48
N LEU A 37 -6.33 -4.70 -0.42
CA LEU A 37 -5.92 -4.89 -1.81
C LEU A 37 -4.41 -5.21 -1.93
N PRO A 38 -3.48 -4.45 -1.30
CA PRO A 38 -2.07 -4.84 -1.25
C PRO A 38 -1.83 -6.17 -0.54
N ALA A 39 -2.58 -6.46 0.55
CA ALA A 39 -2.44 -7.73 1.28
C ALA A 39 -2.83 -8.94 0.41
N ARG A 40 -3.92 -8.82 -0.36
CA ARG A 40 -4.34 -9.80 -1.35
C ARG A 40 -3.29 -9.98 -2.44
N TRP A 41 -2.78 -8.90 -3.01
CA TRP A 41 -1.72 -8.95 -4.03
C TRP A 41 -0.50 -9.74 -3.56
N VAL A 42 0.00 -9.45 -2.35
CA VAL A 42 1.11 -10.19 -1.75
C VAL A 42 0.78 -11.67 -1.60
N SER A 43 -0.44 -11.99 -1.17
CA SER A 43 -0.88 -13.37 -0.98
C SER A 43 -0.90 -14.14 -2.30
N GLU A 44 -1.37 -13.51 -3.38
CA GLU A 44 -1.39 -14.08 -4.74
C GLU A 44 0.01 -14.26 -5.34
N ILE A 45 1.00 -13.45 -4.95
CA ILE A 45 2.38 -13.57 -5.45
C ILE A 45 3.18 -14.60 -4.65
N THR A 46 3.05 -14.56 -3.32
CA THR A 46 3.91 -15.32 -2.41
C THR A 46 3.29 -16.64 -1.97
N GLY A 47 1.98 -16.83 -2.19
CA GLY A 47 1.21 -17.96 -1.65
C GLY A 47 1.00 -17.88 -0.14
N LYS A 48 1.33 -16.76 0.51
CA LYS A 48 1.22 -16.57 1.96
C LYS A 48 0.12 -15.56 2.29
N ALA A 49 -0.87 -16.00 3.05
CA ALA A 49 -1.92 -15.11 3.54
C ALA A 49 -1.44 -14.34 4.78
N PHE A 50 -1.83 -13.08 4.87
CA PHE A 50 -1.68 -12.31 6.10
C PHE A 50 -2.74 -12.71 7.12
N ASP A 51 -2.33 -12.79 8.39
CA ASP A 51 -3.22 -12.83 9.55
C ASP A 51 -3.55 -11.40 9.95
N TRP A 52 -4.44 -10.77 9.18
CA TRP A 52 -4.85 -9.38 9.36
C TRP A 52 -5.97 -9.27 10.39
N PRO A 53 -5.99 -8.23 11.25
CA PRO A 53 -7.12 -8.00 12.14
C PRO A 53 -8.48 -7.87 11.41
N ASP A 54 -9.51 -8.55 11.87
CA ASP A 54 -10.84 -8.52 11.22
C ASP A 54 -11.54 -7.17 11.42
N TYR A 55 -12.07 -6.59 10.34
CA TYR A 55 -13.00 -5.45 10.36
C TYR A 55 -13.89 -5.48 9.12
N SER A 56 -15.00 -4.76 9.16
CA SER A 56 -15.99 -4.70 8.08
C SER A 56 -16.42 -3.27 7.72
N SER A 57 -15.93 -2.29 8.47
CA SER A 57 -16.26 -0.87 8.28
C SER A 57 -15.00 0.02 8.32
N LYS A 58 -15.16 1.25 7.85
CA LYS A 58 -14.10 2.26 7.91
C LYS A 58 -13.78 2.64 9.35
N GLU A 59 -14.81 2.74 10.19
CA GLU A 59 -14.72 3.14 11.59
C GLU A 59 -13.92 2.09 12.38
N GLU A 60 -14.25 0.82 12.24
CA GLU A 60 -13.48 -0.29 12.84
C GLU A 60 -12.02 -0.30 12.34
N ALA A 61 -11.79 -0.06 11.05
CA ALA A 61 -10.44 0.02 10.50
C ALA A 61 -9.62 1.16 11.14
N VAL A 62 -10.24 2.32 11.36
CA VAL A 62 -9.62 3.47 12.03
C VAL A 62 -9.33 3.16 13.50
N GLU A 63 -10.29 2.60 14.24
CA GLU A 63 -10.11 2.21 15.64
C GLU A 63 -8.94 1.24 15.80
N GLN A 64 -8.80 0.28 14.88
CA GLN A 64 -7.66 -0.63 14.89
C GLN A 64 -6.34 0.08 14.58
N ILE A 65 -6.32 0.94 13.57
CA ILE A 65 -5.13 1.74 13.25
C ILE A 65 -4.68 2.53 14.49
N GLU A 66 -5.61 3.14 15.22
CA GLU A 66 -5.33 3.89 16.45
C GLU A 66 -4.85 2.97 17.58
N ALA A 67 -5.52 1.84 17.83
CA ALA A 67 -5.15 0.87 18.86
C ALA A 67 -3.73 0.29 18.66
N TRP A 68 -3.30 0.14 17.40
CA TRP A 68 -1.96 -0.29 17.04
C TRP A 68 -0.92 0.85 17.01
N GLY A 69 -1.32 2.10 17.26
CA GLY A 69 -0.44 3.27 17.17
C GLY A 69 0.01 3.59 15.74
N GLY A 70 -0.78 3.19 14.74
CA GLY A 70 -0.60 3.55 13.33
C GLY A 70 -0.57 2.34 12.38
N LEU A 71 -0.95 2.60 11.12
CA LEU A 71 -1.07 1.59 10.06
C LEU A 71 0.25 0.84 9.79
N ILE A 72 1.39 1.53 9.93
CA ILE A 72 2.72 0.93 9.75
C ILE A 72 2.96 -0.22 10.76
N ASN A 73 2.44 -0.09 11.98
CA ASN A 73 2.67 -1.10 13.02
C ASN A 73 1.89 -2.38 12.73
N ILE A 74 0.65 -2.26 12.23
CA ILE A 74 -0.14 -3.41 11.75
C ILE A 74 0.63 -4.13 10.63
N TRP A 75 1.04 -3.40 9.59
CA TRP A 75 1.79 -3.97 8.47
C TRP A 75 3.12 -4.61 8.90
N ASN A 76 3.88 -3.96 9.79
CA ASN A 76 5.12 -4.54 10.31
C ASN A 76 4.86 -5.87 11.03
N HIS A 77 3.82 -5.93 11.85
CA HIS A 77 3.43 -7.14 12.57
C HIS A 77 3.02 -8.26 11.62
N VAL A 78 2.10 -7.99 10.69
CA VAL A 78 1.57 -9.01 9.79
C VAL A 78 2.60 -9.47 8.75
N ALA A 79 3.47 -8.58 8.26
CA ALA A 79 4.55 -8.91 7.33
C ALA A 79 5.66 -9.74 7.97
N ALA A 80 6.00 -9.43 9.23
CA ALA A 80 6.98 -10.21 9.98
C ALA A 80 6.54 -11.67 10.13
N LYS A 81 5.25 -11.92 10.43
CA LYS A 81 4.69 -13.28 10.58
C LYS A 81 4.86 -14.15 9.32
N ILE A 82 4.77 -13.56 8.14
CA ILE A 82 4.91 -14.29 6.86
C ILE A 82 6.32 -14.21 6.27
N GLY A 83 7.26 -13.58 6.98
CA GLY A 83 8.67 -13.46 6.60
C GLY A 83 8.94 -12.44 5.50
N ILE A 84 8.02 -11.50 5.26
CA ILE A 84 8.23 -10.39 4.32
C ILE A 84 9.03 -9.30 5.01
N LYS A 85 10.12 -8.88 4.36
CA LYS A 85 11.04 -7.91 4.93
C LYS A 85 10.72 -6.50 4.46
N VAL A 86 10.86 -5.57 5.39
CA VAL A 86 10.92 -4.14 5.08
C VAL A 86 12.13 -3.88 4.17
N ARG A 87 11.93 -3.04 3.15
CA ARG A 87 12.98 -2.58 2.26
C ARG A 87 13.28 -1.10 2.47
N VAL A 88 14.55 -0.75 2.33
CA VAL A 88 15.03 0.63 2.26
C VAL A 88 15.53 0.87 0.84
N GLY A 89 15.13 1.97 0.21
CA GLY A 89 15.52 2.32 -1.16
C GLY A 89 14.34 2.54 -2.09
N VAL A 90 14.62 2.57 -3.40
CA VAL A 90 13.60 2.82 -4.43
C VAL A 90 12.70 1.58 -4.56
N PRO A 91 11.37 1.73 -4.42
CA PRO A 91 10.43 0.63 -4.62
C PRO A 91 10.52 0.04 -6.03
N GLU A 92 10.37 -1.28 -6.13
CA GLU A 92 10.22 -1.99 -7.40
C GLU A 92 8.74 -2.20 -7.73
N ILE A 93 8.44 -2.56 -8.98
CA ILE A 93 7.07 -2.87 -9.38
C ILE A 93 6.51 -4.05 -8.58
N GLY A 94 5.32 -3.87 -8.02
CA GLY A 94 4.66 -4.87 -7.19
C GLY A 94 5.10 -4.89 -5.73
N ASP A 95 6.11 -4.11 -5.33
CA ASP A 95 6.37 -3.85 -3.91
C ASP A 95 5.11 -3.21 -3.30
N VAL A 96 4.84 -3.50 -2.03
CA VAL A 96 3.74 -2.85 -1.30
C VAL A 96 4.30 -1.82 -0.35
N GLY A 97 3.54 -0.77 -0.08
CA GLY A 97 3.99 0.25 0.85
C GLY A 97 2.90 1.14 1.38
N ILE A 98 3.29 1.96 2.34
CA ILE A 98 2.44 3.01 2.90
C ILE A 98 3.05 4.36 2.51
N ILE A 99 2.20 5.23 1.98
CA ILE A 99 2.55 6.63 1.75
C ILE A 99 1.74 7.57 2.64
N GLN A 100 2.31 8.73 2.97
CA GLN A 100 1.61 9.81 3.65
C GLN A 100 0.79 10.61 2.63
N THR A 101 -0.51 10.78 2.88
CA THR A 101 -1.38 11.64 2.06
C THR A 101 -1.94 12.82 2.87
N VAL A 102 -2.78 13.66 2.24
CA VAL A 102 -3.55 14.69 2.96
C VAL A 102 -4.63 14.08 3.87
N GLN A 103 -5.06 12.85 3.60
CA GLN A 103 -6.08 12.13 4.37
C GLN A 103 -5.47 11.18 5.41
N GLY A 104 -4.15 11.20 5.58
CA GLY A 104 -3.42 10.26 6.44
C GLY A 104 -2.62 9.21 5.66
N PRO A 105 -1.99 8.26 6.37
CA PRO A 105 -1.27 7.14 5.76
C PRO A 105 -2.19 6.23 4.95
N VAL A 106 -1.77 5.78 3.78
CA VAL A 106 -2.55 4.86 2.93
C VAL A 106 -1.64 3.77 2.37
N GLY A 107 -2.14 2.54 2.34
CA GLY A 107 -1.48 1.42 1.69
C GLY A 107 -1.69 1.39 0.18
N GLY A 108 -0.77 0.76 -0.54
CA GLY A 108 -0.86 0.56 -1.98
C GLY A 108 0.23 -0.34 -2.54
N ILE A 109 0.18 -0.54 -3.85
CA ILE A 109 1.13 -1.34 -4.63
C ILE A 109 1.91 -0.42 -5.56
N PHE A 110 3.24 -0.51 -5.56
CA PHE A 110 4.10 0.32 -6.41
C PHE A 110 4.03 -0.12 -7.87
N LEU A 111 3.96 0.88 -8.74
CA LEU A 111 4.07 0.76 -10.19
C LEU A 111 5.39 1.38 -10.66
N PRO A 112 5.81 1.17 -11.92
CA PRO A 112 6.98 1.84 -12.47
C PRO A 112 6.87 3.37 -12.39
N GLY A 113 8.00 4.05 -12.19
CA GLY A 113 8.05 5.52 -12.21
C GLY A 113 7.72 6.20 -10.88
N GLN A 114 7.98 5.55 -9.74
CA GLN A 114 7.73 6.10 -8.40
C GLN A 114 6.27 6.52 -8.19
N VAL A 115 5.35 5.70 -8.69
CA VAL A 115 3.91 5.88 -8.46
C VAL A 115 3.37 4.71 -7.66
N ILE A 116 2.34 4.96 -6.86
CA ILE A 116 1.67 3.94 -6.07
C ILE A 116 0.19 3.88 -6.46
N MET A 117 -0.31 2.67 -6.69
CA MET A 117 -1.71 2.38 -6.91
C MET A 117 -2.35 2.02 -5.57
N ARG A 118 -3.36 2.78 -5.16
CA ARG A 118 -4.15 2.49 -3.96
C ARG A 118 -5.60 2.21 -4.31
N ARG A 119 -6.29 1.46 -3.46
CA ARG A 119 -7.75 1.45 -3.47
C ARG A 119 -8.29 2.82 -3.05
N ALA A 120 -9.26 3.32 -3.80
CA ALA A 120 -10.08 4.47 -3.42
C ALA A 120 -11.53 4.02 -3.22
N GLU A 121 -12.41 4.89 -2.74
CA GLU A 121 -13.84 4.57 -2.55
C GLU A 121 -14.47 4.01 -3.84
N MET A 122 -14.05 4.51 -5.01
CA MET A 122 -14.43 3.99 -6.33
C MET A 122 -13.19 3.69 -7.18
N GLY A 123 -13.02 2.40 -7.50
CA GLY A 123 -11.85 1.84 -8.17
C GLY A 123 -10.51 2.15 -7.52
N VAL A 124 -9.48 2.30 -8.34
CA VAL A 124 -8.12 2.62 -7.89
C VAL A 124 -7.76 4.08 -8.17
N ARG A 125 -6.73 4.58 -7.47
CA ARG A 125 -6.08 5.87 -7.74
C ARG A 125 -4.58 5.67 -7.80
N ILE A 126 -3.93 6.39 -8.71
CA ILE A 126 -2.48 6.42 -8.86
C ILE A 126 -1.98 7.73 -8.29
N HIS A 127 -1.01 7.66 -7.39
CA HIS A 127 -0.34 8.81 -6.81
C HIS A 127 1.13 8.81 -7.17
N GLY A 128 1.66 9.98 -7.55
CA GLY A 128 3.11 10.20 -7.57
C GLY A 128 3.66 10.14 -6.15
N VAL A 129 4.80 9.49 -5.98
CA VAL A 129 5.51 9.36 -4.71
C VAL A 129 6.86 10.07 -4.82
N PRO A 130 6.90 11.41 -4.76
CA PRO A 130 8.16 12.12 -4.53
C PRO A 130 8.79 11.67 -3.20
N SER A 131 10.08 11.91 -3.01
CA SER A 131 10.78 11.61 -1.75
C SER A 131 10.15 12.33 -0.55
N SER A 132 9.64 13.53 -0.77
CA SER A 132 9.04 14.39 0.25
C SER A 132 8.08 15.40 -0.37
N THR A 133 7.28 16.04 0.49
CA THR A 133 6.47 17.21 0.16
C THR A 133 6.64 18.27 1.23
N VAL A 134 6.53 19.54 0.86
CA VAL A 134 6.58 20.65 1.82
C VAL A 134 5.16 21.04 2.21
N ARG A 135 4.85 21.06 3.52
CA ARG A 135 3.54 21.46 4.04
C ARG A 135 3.68 22.43 5.21
N ARG A 136 2.64 23.25 5.41
CA ARG A 136 2.49 23.99 6.66
C ARG A 136 1.81 23.12 7.70
N VAL A 137 2.48 22.88 8.81
CA VAL A 137 1.98 22.17 9.99
C VAL A 137 2.08 23.12 11.17
N GLU A 138 0.94 23.47 11.78
CA GLU A 138 0.89 24.40 12.92
C GLU A 138 1.55 25.77 12.63
N GLY A 139 1.45 26.25 11.38
CA GLY A 139 2.03 27.51 10.95
C GLY A 139 3.49 27.41 10.45
N GLU A 140 4.17 26.29 10.69
CA GLU A 140 5.56 26.08 10.27
C GLU A 140 5.65 25.30 8.96
N VAL A 141 6.58 25.70 8.08
CA VAL A 141 6.88 24.95 6.86
C VAL A 141 7.75 23.75 7.22
N ARG A 142 7.25 22.55 6.95
CA ARG A 142 7.94 21.28 7.22
C ARG A 142 8.02 20.44 5.95
N GLU A 143 9.16 19.77 5.78
CA GLU A 143 9.32 18.71 4.80
C GLU A 143 8.78 17.40 5.39
N ILE A 144 7.85 16.77 4.69
CA ILE A 144 7.16 15.56 5.12
C ILE A 144 7.54 14.45 4.14
N PRO A 145 8.16 13.35 4.60
CA PRO A 145 8.39 12.18 3.77
C PRO A 145 7.05 11.64 3.26
N LEU A 146 6.95 11.42 1.95
CA LEU A 146 5.75 10.80 1.39
C LEU A 146 5.81 9.29 1.46
N LEU A 147 7.00 8.71 1.28
CA LEU A 147 7.19 7.27 1.46
C LEU A 147 7.44 6.96 2.94
N LEU A 148 6.51 6.24 3.57
CA LEU A 148 6.63 5.86 4.98
C LEU A 148 7.28 4.48 5.15
N ARG A 149 6.94 3.53 4.28
CA ARG A 149 7.46 2.16 4.35
C ARG A 149 7.25 1.40 3.04
N VAL A 150 8.14 0.45 2.76
CA VAL A 150 8.06 -0.50 1.64
C VAL A 150 8.31 -1.91 2.16
N TRP A 151 7.57 -2.88 1.67
CA TRP A 151 7.79 -4.31 1.86
C TRP A 151 8.00 -4.96 0.49
N GLN A 152 9.08 -5.74 0.39
CA GLN A 152 9.43 -6.41 -0.85
C GLN A 152 8.61 -7.68 -1.03
N VAL A 153 7.95 -7.80 -2.18
CA VAL A 153 7.07 -8.91 -2.55
C VAL A 153 7.67 -9.69 -3.70
#